data_AF-A0A2M9A3N2-F1
#
_entry.id   AF-A0A2M9A3N2-F1
#
_cell.length_a   1.000
_cell.length_b   1.000
_cell.length_c   1.000
_cell.angle_alpha   90.00
_cell.angle_beta   90.00
_cell.angle_gamma   90.00
#
_symmetry.space_group_name_H-M   'P 1'
#
loop_
_entity.id
_entity.type
_entity.pdbx_description
1 polymer ?
#
loop_
_entity_poly.entity_id
_entity_poly.type
_entity_poly.pdbx_seq_one_letter_code
_entity_poly.pdbx_strand_id
1 'polypeptide(L)'
;MMLKREKGVSVTIYTYDKSKVLELDLATYNEQYPDSPMQVLPSYGMHDRFLFIDDTAYHFGASLKDLGKNTFFFTQEDFTLDEVLKESQKIQAEKESLALQDDNAD
;
A
#
# COMPACT_ATOMS: atom_id res chain seq x y z
N MET A 1 -2.39 -2.63 -16.90
CA MET A 1 -3.80 -2.30 -17.20
C MET A 1 -4.62 -2.52 -15.94
N MET A 2 -5.25 -1.48 -15.43
CA MET A 2 -6.14 -1.57 -14.27
C MET A 2 -7.48 -2.18 -14.70
N LEU A 3 -8.01 -3.11 -13.91
CA LEU A 3 -9.25 -3.82 -14.22
C LEU A 3 -10.47 -2.98 -13.85
N LYS A 4 -11.62 -3.31 -14.46
CA LYS A 4 -12.89 -2.69 -14.09
C LYS A 4 -13.25 -3.01 -12.65
N ARG A 5 -13.90 -2.06 -11.99
CA ARG A 5 -14.37 -2.17 -10.62
C ARG A 5 -15.86 -1.90 -10.56
N GLU A 6 -16.56 -2.62 -9.69
CA GLU A 6 -17.98 -2.41 -9.43
C GLU A 6 -18.26 -1.04 -8.80
N LYS A 7 -19.49 -0.54 -9.01
CA LYS A 7 -19.90 0.74 -8.44
C LYS A 7 -19.95 0.65 -6.91
N GLY A 8 -19.43 1.67 -6.23
CA GLY A 8 -19.43 1.77 -4.77
C GLY A 8 -18.25 1.11 -4.06
N VAL A 9 -17.39 0.37 -4.77
CA VAL A 9 -16.17 -0.21 -4.19
C VAL A 9 -15.09 0.86 -4.11
N SER A 10 -14.60 1.20 -2.91
CA SER A 10 -13.45 2.09 -2.71
C SER A 10 -12.13 1.32 -2.78
N VAL A 11 -11.07 1.96 -3.27
CA VAL A 11 -9.72 1.37 -3.31
C VAL A 11 -8.69 2.41 -2.89
N THR A 12 -7.81 2.00 -1.98
CA THR A 12 -6.66 2.79 -1.53
C THR A 12 -5.42 1.92 -1.64
N ILE A 13 -4.36 2.46 -2.25
CA ILE A 13 -3.06 1.79 -2.36
C ILE A 13 -2.07 2.53 -1.47
N TYR A 14 -1.43 1.80 -0.58
CA TYR A 14 -0.31 2.30 0.22
C TYR A 14 1.00 1.79 -0.40
N THR A 15 1.90 2.70 -0.77
CA THR A 15 3.20 2.35 -1.38
C THR A 15 4.24 3.41 -1.10
N TYR A 16 5.50 3.03 -0.96
CA TYR A 16 6.61 3.95 -0.74
C TYR A 16 6.91 4.82 -1.98
N ASP A 17 7.00 4.19 -3.16
CA ASP A 17 7.36 4.86 -4.41
C ASP A 17 6.17 4.95 -5.36
N LYS A 18 6.03 6.11 -6.02
CA LYS A 18 5.06 6.41 -7.05
C LYS A 18 5.81 6.59 -8.36
N SER A 19 5.79 5.56 -9.19
CA SER A 19 6.33 5.71 -10.54
C SER A 19 5.47 6.66 -11.37
N LYS A 20 6.08 7.45 -12.26
CA LYS A 20 5.36 8.33 -13.20
C LYS A 20 4.33 7.59 -14.05
N VAL A 21 4.59 6.31 -14.35
CA VAL A 21 3.66 5.43 -15.07
C VAL A 21 2.41 5.18 -14.23
N LEU A 22 2.58 4.88 -12.94
CA LEU A 22 1.46 4.68 -12.02
C LEU A 22 0.60 5.94 -11.89
N GLU A 23 1.21 7.13 -11.85
CA GLU A 23 0.48 8.39 -11.78
C GLU A 23 -0.40 8.64 -13.00
N LEU A 24 0.13 8.39 -14.21
CA LEU A 24 -0.63 8.53 -15.45
C LEU A 24 -1.78 7.51 -15.54
N ASP A 25 -1.50 6.26 -15.19
CA ASP A 25 -2.52 5.20 -15.16
C ASP A 25 -3.62 5.55 -14.14
N LEU A 26 -3.25 6.07 -12.97
CA LEU A 26 -4.19 6.50 -11.92
C LEU A 26 -5.08 7.65 -12.39
N ALA A 27 -4.52 8.65 -13.06
CA ALA A 27 -5.29 9.77 -13.59
C ALA A 27 -6.34 9.27 -14.60
N THR A 28 -5.90 8.45 -15.56
CA THR A 28 -6.78 7.84 -16.57
C THR A 28 -7.87 6.96 -15.93
N TYR A 29 -7.52 6.22 -14.89
CA TYR A 29 -8.47 5.37 -14.17
C TYR A 29 -9.50 6.20 -13.40
N ASN A 30 -9.07 7.24 -12.68
CA ASN A 30 -9.97 8.07 -11.89
C ASN A 30 -10.95 8.89 -12.75
N GLU A 31 -10.58 9.25 -13.99
CA GLU A 31 -11.52 9.81 -14.96
C GLU A 31 -12.68 8.85 -15.30
N GLN A 32 -12.44 7.53 -15.28
CA GLN A 32 -13.46 6.51 -15.54
C GLN A 32 -14.37 6.25 -14.33
N TYR A 33 -13.93 6.60 -13.12
CA TYR A 33 -14.64 6.34 -11.86
C TYR A 33 -14.70 7.60 -10.98
N PRO A 34 -15.32 8.71 -11.45
CA PRO A 34 -15.33 9.99 -10.73
C PRO A 34 -16.02 9.92 -9.37
N ASP A 35 -17.00 9.02 -9.20
CA ASP A 35 -17.76 8.86 -7.96
C ASP A 35 -16.96 8.15 -6.84
N SER A 36 -15.84 7.51 -7.19
CA SER A 36 -15.00 6.79 -6.22
C SER A 36 -13.54 6.77 -6.73
N PRO A 37 -12.82 7.89 -6.68
CA PRO A 37 -11.44 7.92 -7.15
C PRO A 37 -10.56 6.98 -6.31
N MET A 38 -9.71 6.21 -6.98
CA MET A 38 -8.68 5.43 -6.30
C MET A 38 -7.63 6.38 -5.72
N GLN A 39 -7.21 6.09 -4.48
CA GLN A 39 -6.20 6.89 -3.78
C GLN A 39 -4.88 6.14 -3.69
N VAL A 40 -3.77 6.87 -3.80
CA VAL A 40 -2.42 6.32 -3.60
C VAL A 40 -1.71 7.14 -2.52
N LEU A 41 -1.52 6.53 -1.36
CA LEU A 41 -0.94 7.11 -0.17
C LEU A 41 0.45 6.54 0.09
N PRO A 42 1.36 7.32 0.69
CA PRO A 42 2.67 6.80 1.06
C PRO A 42 2.56 5.74 2.17
N SER A 43 3.45 4.76 2.15
CA SER A 43 3.72 3.88 3.31
C SER A 43 5.20 3.73 3.53
N TYR A 44 5.58 3.48 4.78
CA TYR A 44 6.96 3.40 5.21
C TYR A 44 7.18 2.17 6.10
N GLY A 45 8.35 1.55 5.96
CA GLY A 45 8.74 0.43 6.83
C GLY A 45 8.04 -0.90 6.56
N MET A 46 7.26 -1.00 5.47
CA MET A 46 6.54 -2.22 5.10
C MET A 46 7.28 -2.95 3.98
N HIS A 47 7.79 -4.15 4.27
CA HIS A 47 8.41 -5.03 3.28
C HIS A 47 7.41 -6.02 2.68
N ASP A 48 6.49 -6.51 3.51
CA ASP A 48 5.43 -7.42 3.10
C ASP A 48 4.27 -6.67 2.44
N ARG A 49 3.44 -7.41 1.70
CA ARG A 49 2.24 -6.87 1.08
C ARG A 49 1.03 -7.35 1.86
N PHE A 50 0.14 -6.42 2.15
CA PHE A 50 -1.14 -6.71 2.77
C PHE A 50 -2.26 -6.32 1.81
N LEU A 51 -3.28 -7.15 1.74
CA LEU A 51 -4.53 -6.86 1.04
C LEU A 51 -5.65 -6.86 2.07
N PHE A 52 -6.37 -5.75 2.17
CA PHE A 52 -7.55 -5.64 3.00
C PHE A 52 -8.77 -5.67 2.11
N ILE A 53 -9.70 -6.59 2.38
CA ILE A 53 -11.01 -6.66 1.74
C ILE A 53 -12.02 -6.53 2.86
N ASP A 54 -12.72 -5.40 2.89
CA ASP A 54 -13.57 -4.99 4.01
C ASP A 54 -12.76 -5.08 5.31
N ASP A 55 -13.17 -5.92 6.26
CA ASP A 55 -12.51 -6.11 7.56
C ASP A 55 -11.48 -7.26 7.57
N THR A 56 -11.27 -7.94 6.43
CA THR A 56 -10.38 -9.10 6.35
C THR A 56 -9.00 -8.73 5.86
N ALA A 57 -7.98 -9.03 6.66
CA ALA A 57 -6.58 -8.85 6.31
C ALA A 57 -5.97 -10.11 5.71
N TYR A 58 -5.27 -9.94 4.58
CA TYR A 58 -4.49 -10.99 3.94
C TYR A 58 -3.03 -10.57 3.83
N HIS A 59 -2.12 -11.43 4.28
CA HIS A 59 -0.68 -11.21 4.22
C HIS A 59 -0.04 -12.03 3.08
N PHE A 60 0.81 -11.36 2.29
CA PHE A 60 1.52 -11.92 1.15
C PHE A 60 3.04 -11.69 1.25
N GLY A 61 3.76 -12.76 1.60
CA GLY A 61 5.23 -12.78 1.67
C GLY A 61 5.95 -12.74 0.30
N ALA A 62 5.23 -12.97 -0.81
CA ALA A 62 5.76 -12.82 -2.19
C ALA A 62 4.84 -11.96 -3.08
N SER A 63 5.35 -11.48 -4.22
CA SER A 63 4.58 -10.56 -5.07
C SER A 63 3.45 -11.32 -5.74
N LEU A 64 2.28 -10.68 -5.88
CA LEU A 64 1.16 -11.26 -6.61
C LEU A 64 1.50 -11.59 -8.07
N LYS A 65 2.54 -10.99 -8.67
CA LYS A 65 3.00 -11.37 -10.01
C LYS A 65 3.67 -12.76 -10.05
N ASP A 66 4.12 -13.23 -8.89
CA ASP A 66 4.78 -14.52 -8.71
C ASP A 66 3.76 -15.63 -8.38
N LEU A 67 2.50 -15.25 -8.08
CA LEU A 67 1.36 -16.16 -7.93
C LEU A 67 1.16 -16.97 -9.21
N GLY A 68 1.33 -18.29 -9.10
CA GLY A 68 1.21 -19.24 -10.21
C GLY A 68 2.51 -19.52 -10.97
N LYS A 69 3.60 -18.77 -10.72
CA LYS A 69 4.94 -19.06 -11.26
C LYS A 69 5.81 -19.79 -10.27
N ASN A 70 5.72 -19.43 -8.99
CA ASN A 70 6.45 -20.06 -7.90
C ASN A 70 5.49 -20.42 -6.76
N THR A 71 5.90 -21.38 -5.92
CA THR A 71 5.19 -21.67 -4.68
C THR A 71 5.41 -20.51 -3.71
N PHE A 72 4.34 -19.94 -3.18
CA PHE A 72 4.42 -18.95 -2.12
C PHE A 72 3.24 -19.12 -1.15
N PHE A 73 3.41 -18.57 0.04
CA PHE A 73 2.46 -18.68 1.14
C PHE A 73 1.72 -17.35 1.34
N PHE A 74 0.44 -17.44 1.69
CA PHE A 74 -0.36 -16.31 2.15
C PHE A 74 -1.19 -16.76 3.36
N THR A 75 -1.51 -15.82 4.23
CA THR A 75 -2.30 -16.04 5.44
C THR A 75 -3.42 -15.03 5.54
N GLN A 76 -4.53 -15.45 6.12
CA GLN A 76 -5.49 -14.53 6.68
C GLN A 76 -5.03 -14.17 8.09
N GLU A 77 -5.09 -12.89 8.42
CA GLU A 77 -4.58 -12.34 9.67
C GLU A 77 -5.72 -11.73 10.50
N ASP A 78 -5.48 -11.57 11.80
CA ASP A 78 -6.46 -11.06 12.78
C ASP A 78 -6.23 -9.58 13.17
N PHE A 79 -5.42 -8.86 12.40
CA PHE A 79 -5.19 -7.43 12.59
C PHE A 79 -5.99 -6.59 11.59
N THR A 80 -6.21 -5.33 11.96
CA THR A 80 -6.94 -4.34 11.18
C THR A 80 -6.00 -3.45 10.36
N LEU A 81 -6.57 -2.74 9.38
CA LEU A 81 -5.84 -1.74 8.61
C LEU A 81 -5.24 -0.65 9.53
N ASP A 82 -6.02 -0.18 10.51
CA ASP A 82 -5.60 0.90 11.41
C ASP A 82 -4.38 0.53 12.25
N GLU A 83 -4.29 -0.73 12.69
CA GLU A 83 -3.13 -1.23 13.43
C GLU A 83 -1.87 -1.24 12.55
N VAL A 84 -1.99 -1.66 11.30
CA VAL A 84 -0.87 -1.67 10.34
C VAL A 84 -0.42 -0.25 10.00
N LEU A 85 -1.36 0.67 9.77
CA LEU A 85 -1.06 2.07 9.45
C LEU A 85 -0.39 2.79 10.63
N LYS A 86 -0.84 2.51 11.86
CA LYS A 86 -0.24 3.07 13.07
C LYS A 86 1.23 2.69 13.21
N GLU A 87 1.59 1.44 12.92
CA GLU A 87 2.99 1.01 12.97
C GLU A 87 3.81 1.63 11.84
N SER A 88 3.26 1.76 10.62
CA SER A 88 3.93 2.44 9.51
C SER A 88 4.26 3.90 9.84
N GLN A 89 3.32 4.63 10.45
CA GLN A 89 3.51 6.03 10.87
C GLN A 89 4.57 6.16 11.97
N LYS A 90 4.59 5.24 12.93
CA LYS A 90 5.60 5.21 13.99
C LYS A 90 7.01 5.01 13.41
N ILE A 91 7.18 4.05 12.49
CA ILE A 91 8.47 3.81 11.82
C ILE A 91 8.91 5.05 11.02
N GLN A 92 7.97 5.76 10.39
CA GLN A 92 8.27 7.01 9.71
C GLN A 92 8.80 8.06 10.69
N ALA A 93 8.11 8.30 11.80
CA ALA A 93 8.50 9.29 12.80
C ALA A 93 9.88 8.97 13.43
N GLU A 94 10.17 7.70 13.69
CA GLU A 94 11.47 7.26 14.20
C GLU A 94 12.60 7.54 13.20
N LYS A 95 12.39 7.25 11.91
CA LYS A 95 13.38 7.54 10.86
C LYS A 95 13.64 9.04 10.69
N GLU A 96 12.60 9.86 10.75
CA GLU A 96 12.72 11.32 10.68
C GLU A 96 13.50 11.88 11.88
N SER A 97 13.26 11.36 13.08
CA SER A 97 14.01 11.76 14.28
C SER A 97 15.48 11.36 14.24
N LEU A 98 15.83 10.21 13.64
CA LEU A 98 17.22 9.74 13.49
C LEU A 98 17.99 10.60 12.47
N ALA A 99 17.36 10.92 11.33
CA ALA A 99 17.98 11.77 10.31
C ALA A 99 18.34 13.17 10.84
N LEU A 100 17.53 13.73 11.73
CA LEU A 100 17.79 15.03 12.36
C LEU A 100 18.92 14.99 13.41
N GLN A 101 19.27 13.81 13.94
CA GLN A 101 20.38 13.67 14.89
C GLN A 101 21.72 13.54 14.18
N ASP A 102 21.76 12.87 13.03
CA ASP A 102 22.97 12.70 12.22
C ASP A 102 23.41 14.01 11.53
N ASP A 103 22.48 14.89 11.15
CA ASP A 103 22.78 16.22 10.57
C ASP A 103 23.36 17.22 11.60
N ASN A 104 23.32 16.90 12.90
CA ASN A 104 23.89 17.72 13.97
C ASN A 104 25.25 17.20 14.50
N ALA A 105 25.79 16.14 13.88
CA ALA A 105 27.08 15.55 14.21
C ALA A 105 28.15 15.90 13.15
N ASP A 106 28.43 17.20 13.02
CA ASP A 106 29.67 17.74 12.41
C ASP A 106 30.75 17.91 13.49
#